data_AF-A0A3D4JX89-F1
#
_entry.id   AF-A0A3D4JX89-F1
#
_cell.length_a   1.000
_cell.length_b   1.000
_cell.length_c   1.000
_cell.angle_alpha   90.00
_cell.angle_beta   90.00
_cell.angle_gamma   90.00
#
_symmetry.space_group_name_H-M   'P 1'
#
loop_
_entity.id
_entity.type
_entity.pdbx_description
1 polymer ?
#
loop_
_entity_poly.entity_id
_entity_poly.type
_entity_poly.pdbx_seq_one_letter_code
_entity_poly.pdbx_strand_id
1 'polypeptide(L)' 'MKTINDFNFNEKKALVRVDFNVPQDDQLKVTDNT' A
#
# COMPACT_ATOMS: atom_id res chain seq x y z
N MET A 1 -12.45 -15.66 -8.04
CA MET A 1 -11.42 -14.82 -7.39
C MET A 1 -12.11 -13.98 -6.34
N LYS A 2 -11.55 -13.84 -5.13
CA LYS A 2 -12.10 -12.91 -4.13
C LYS A 2 -11.36 -11.59 -4.23
N THR A 3 -12.08 -10.49 -4.06
CA THR A 3 -11.64 -9.11 -4.16
C THR A 3 -11.82 -8.42 -2.81
N ILE A 4 -11.27 -7.22 -2.63
CA ILE A 4 -11.42 -6.46 -1.38
C ILE A 4 -12.89 -6.18 -1.01
N ASN A 5 -13.77 -6.10 -2.02
CA ASN A 5 -15.20 -5.86 -1.84
C ASN A 5 -15.95 -7.08 -1.27
N ASP A 6 -15.34 -8.26 -1.29
CA ASP A 6 -15.94 -9.50 -0.77
C ASP A 6 -15.72 -9.67 0.75
N PHE A 7 -15.09 -8.71 1.41
CA PHE A 7 -14.72 -8.80 2.83
C PHE A 7 -15.30 -7.63 3.66
N ASN A 8 -15.82 -7.95 4.85
CA ASN A 8 -16.18 -6.96 5.86
C ASN A 8 -15.02 -6.78 6.85
N PHE A 9 -14.45 -5.58 6.87
CA PHE A 9 -13.34 -5.17 7.74
C PHE A 9 -13.77 -4.52 9.06
N ASN A 10 -15.08 -4.36 9.31
CA ASN A 10 -15.57 -3.77 10.55
C ASN A 10 -14.99 -4.51 11.77
N GLU A 11 -14.39 -3.76 12.70
CA GLU A 11 -13.75 -4.25 13.92
C GLU A 11 -12.62 -5.27 13.71
N LYS A 12 -12.02 -5.33 12.52
CA LYS A 12 -10.91 -6.24 12.20
C LYS A 12 -9.62 -5.48 11.91
N LYS A 13 -8.49 -6.07 12.28
CA LYS A 13 -7.17 -5.67 11.80
C LYS A 13 -6.90 -6.39 10.48
N ALA A 14 -6.46 -5.65 9.46
CA ALA A 14 -6.12 -6.18 8.15
C ALA A 14 -4.62 -6.03 7.87
N LEU A 15 -4.02 -7.03 7.22
CA LEU A 15 -2.69 -6.92 6.64
C LEU A 15 -2.83 -6.47 5.19
N VAL A 16 -2.33 -5.28 4.88
CA VAL A 16 -2.33 -4.74 3.52
C VAL A 16 -0.91 -4.82 2.97
N ARG A 17 -0.75 -5.58 1.89
CA ARG A 17 0.49 -5.62 1.13
C ARG A 17 0.36 -4.64 -0.04
N VAL A 18 1.27 -3.67 -0.08
CA VAL A 18 1.35 -2.64 -1.13
C VAL A 18 2.74 -2.68 -1.76
N ASP A 19 2.85 -2.09 -2.94
CA ASP A 19 4.13 -1.81 -3.57
C ASP A 19 4.46 -0.33 -3.33
N PHE A 20 5.48 -0.08 -2.50
CA PHE A 20 6.00 1.26 -2.22
C PHE A 20 7.41 1.43 -2.78
N ASN A 21 7.74 0.75 -3.88
CA ASN A 21 9.00 0.91 -4.59
C ASN A 21 9.00 2.21 -5.42
N VAL A 22 9.04 3.34 -4.72
CA VAL A 22 9.04 4.69 -5.31
C VAL A 22 10.46 5.17 -5.62
N PRO A 23 10.65 6.00 -6.65
CA PRO A 23 11.96 6.58 -6.94
C PRO A 23 12.41 7.53 -5.83
N GLN A 24 13.71 7.53 -5.56
CA GLN A 24 14.34 8.37 -4.56
C GLN A 24 15.56 9.09 -5.16
N ASP A 25 15.90 10.25 -4.59
CA ASP A 25 17.17 10.95 -4.87
C ASP A 25 18.34 10.40 -4.03
N ASP A 26 19.53 10.93 -4.26
CA ASP A 26 20.76 10.54 -3.54
C ASP A 26 20.70 10.85 -2.02
N GLN A 27 19.74 11.66 -1.58
CA GLN A 27 19.48 11.96 -0.17
C GLN A 27 18.35 11.09 0.41
N LEU A 28 17.93 10.05 -0.32
CA LEU A 28 16.84 9.14 0.02
C LEU A 28 15.47 9.82 0.14
N LYS A 29 15.29 11.00 -0.48
CA LYS A 29 13.98 11.67 -0.53
C LYS A 29 13.17 11.09 -1.68
N VAL A 30 11.89 10.85 -1.43
CA VAL A 30 10.93 10.42 -2.45
C VAL A 30 10.79 11.51 -3.51
N THR A 31 10.96 11.16 -4.78
CA THR A 31 10.88 12.11 -5.90
C THR A 31 9.57 12.00 -6.68
N ASP A 32 8.83 10.90 -6.51
CA ASP A 32 7.47 10.68 -7.02
C ASP A 32 6.68 9.87 -5.99
N ASN A 33 5.47 10.32 -5.66
CA ASN A 33 4.59 9.74 -4.64
C ASN A 33 3.27 9.20 -5.22
N THR A 34 3.21 9.05 -6.54
CA THR A 34 2.09 8.42 -7.26
C THR A 34 2.13 6.91 -7.10
#